data_AF-A0A5C2HNX0-F1
#
_entry.id   AF-A0A5C2HNX0-F1
#
_cell.length_a   1.000
_cell.length_b   1.000
_cell.length_c   1.000
_cell.angle_alpha   90.00
_cell.angle_beta   90.00
_cell.angle_gamma   90.00
#
_symmetry.space_group_name_H-M   'P 1'
#
loop_
_entity.id
_entity.type
_entity.pdbx_description
1 polymer ?
#
loop_
_entity_poly.entity_id
_entity_poly.type
_entity_poly.pdbx_seq_one_letter_code
_entity_poly.pdbx_strand_id
1 'polypeptide(L)'
;MTPVRTEQRLDQGEFSFEFDSLTLHFSSWQEGFSVIGQRVDGSEMRLSDLPNKKILWPAVSPETPLGKLQQTIPEPIRKVISPVRNHQYRLIRLTALHPFAAQLCVDNPVLFWLWGVQVAMAAGDLADVIKRDLGQKQHQLLLQLLAGKCAPWVQQRPKSAVKLLKKMTIQAGDQTEINQIMRLLNHPESESMRHQTDIDATTESYLFHCEALNPRWRQHLRGSCRETAVADRTILLKRELGRIGTLWRDAVRMAQELEIEIWERQLYRLKHSEQLIALHDEIVRHYNQKMATLHKQINFPPPPIAGTEKIRPVTNYFELLEEGRVMHHCVGSYSVRVQQGQSYIYQVLSPQRATLELDLTRRKIVIGQMKCRFNAEPTRESYDFVQKWIEEQKTALRTFKRLT
;
A
#
# COMPACT_ATOMS: atom_id res chain seq x y z
N MET A 1 -16.43 -16.16 9.73
CA MET A 1 -17.15 -15.72 10.94
C MET A 1 -17.93 -16.91 11.46
N THR A 2 -17.67 -17.33 12.70
CA THR A 2 -18.56 -18.25 13.43
C THR A 2 -19.76 -17.43 13.93
N PRO A 3 -21.00 -17.95 13.90
CA PRO A 3 -22.17 -17.21 14.37
C PRO A 3 -22.10 -17.02 15.89
N VAL A 4 -22.37 -15.81 16.37
CA VAL A 4 -22.68 -15.54 17.78
C VAL A 4 -23.94 -16.35 18.11
N ARG A 5 -23.87 -17.22 19.14
CA ARG A 5 -24.93 -18.21 19.40
C ARG A 5 -26.08 -17.66 20.23
N THR A 6 -25.84 -16.70 21.12
CA THR A 6 -26.90 -16.12 21.95
C THR A 6 -26.50 -14.74 22.46
N GLU A 7 -27.44 -13.78 22.45
CA GLU A 7 -27.28 -12.43 23.01
C GLU A 7 -28.37 -12.20 24.07
N GLN A 8 -28.00 -11.75 25.27
CA GLN A 8 -28.95 -11.45 26.36
C GLN A 8 -28.61 -10.13 27.05
N ARG A 9 -29.64 -9.41 27.50
CA ARG A 9 -29.51 -8.23 28.36
C ARG A 9 -29.68 -8.69 29.80
N LEU A 10 -28.64 -8.52 30.61
CA LEU A 10 -28.69 -8.67 32.07
C LEU A 10 -28.98 -7.27 32.64
N ASP A 11 -29.66 -7.15 33.77
CA ASP A 11 -30.23 -5.87 34.24
C ASP A 11 -29.22 -4.69 34.33
N GLN A 12 -29.74 -3.45 34.27
CA GLN A 12 -28.97 -2.19 34.40
C GLN A 12 -27.75 -2.03 33.47
N GLY A 13 -27.99 -1.80 32.16
CA GLY A 13 -26.95 -1.29 31.26
C GLY A 13 -25.88 -2.29 30.81
N GLU A 14 -25.95 -3.54 31.28
CA GLU A 14 -25.02 -4.60 30.91
C GLU A 14 -25.53 -5.46 29.73
N PHE A 15 -24.59 -5.90 28.89
CA PHE A 15 -24.85 -6.65 27.65
C PHE A 15 -23.97 -7.89 27.53
N SER A 16 -24.57 -9.07 27.34
CA SER A 16 -23.86 -10.34 27.28
C SER A 16 -23.86 -10.94 25.88
N PHE A 17 -22.69 -11.39 25.42
CA PHE A 17 -22.46 -11.98 24.10
C PHE A 17 -21.71 -13.30 24.21
N GLU A 18 -22.29 -14.38 23.67
CA GLU A 18 -21.65 -15.70 23.66
C GLU A 18 -20.74 -15.91 22.43
N PHE A 19 -19.48 -16.24 22.68
CA PHE A 19 -18.47 -16.59 21.68
C PHE A 19 -17.83 -17.93 22.02
N ASP A 20 -18.16 -18.97 21.25
CA ASP A 20 -17.64 -20.33 21.40
C ASP A 20 -17.80 -20.90 22.83
N SER A 21 -16.86 -20.59 23.73
CA SER A 21 -16.75 -21.01 25.13
C SER A 21 -16.55 -19.84 26.12
N LEU A 22 -16.85 -18.62 25.67
CA LEU A 22 -16.65 -17.38 26.42
C LEU A 22 -17.86 -16.45 26.27
N THR A 23 -18.47 -16.07 27.38
CA THR A 23 -19.49 -15.03 27.43
C THR A 23 -18.83 -13.71 27.78
N LEU A 24 -19.01 -12.69 26.95
CA LEU A 24 -18.51 -11.34 27.19
C LEU A 24 -19.62 -10.45 27.70
N HIS A 25 -19.44 -9.89 28.88
CA HIS A 25 -20.35 -8.92 29.50
C HIS A 25 -19.77 -7.52 29.36
N PHE A 26 -20.44 -6.64 28.63
CA PHE A 26 -20.04 -5.25 28.44
C PHE A 26 -20.90 -4.33 29.29
N SER A 27 -20.26 -3.39 29.99
CA SER A 27 -20.99 -2.26 30.58
C SER A 27 -21.28 -1.19 29.53
N SER A 28 -22.23 -0.30 29.83
CA SER A 28 -22.57 0.82 28.97
C SER A 28 -21.38 1.79 28.81
N TRP A 29 -21.45 2.68 27.80
CA TRP A 29 -20.42 3.72 27.62
C TRP A 29 -20.33 4.65 28.84
N GLN A 30 -21.46 4.97 29.49
CA GLN A 30 -21.53 5.80 30.69
C GLN A 30 -20.82 5.16 31.89
N GLU A 31 -20.76 3.83 31.93
CA GLU A 31 -20.10 3.02 32.95
C GLU A 31 -18.66 2.65 32.55
N GLY A 32 -18.05 3.39 31.62
CA GLY A 32 -16.65 3.21 31.23
C GLY A 32 -16.40 2.14 30.17
N PHE A 33 -17.46 1.56 29.58
CA PHE A 33 -17.37 0.56 28.50
C PHE A 33 -16.43 -0.60 28.86
N SER A 34 -16.55 -1.06 30.11
CA SER A 34 -15.78 -2.17 30.64
C SER A 34 -16.29 -3.48 30.05
N VAL A 35 -15.47 -4.52 30.17
CA VAL A 35 -15.87 -5.84 29.70
C VAL A 35 -15.29 -6.90 30.62
N ILE A 36 -16.12 -7.88 30.95
CA ILE A 36 -15.77 -9.07 31.74
C ILE A 36 -16.01 -10.31 30.89
N GLY A 37 -15.05 -11.23 30.88
CA GLY A 37 -15.14 -12.45 30.10
C GLY A 37 -15.37 -13.59 31.04
N GLN A 38 -16.36 -14.42 30.78
CA GLN A 38 -16.69 -15.56 31.62
C GLN A 38 -16.61 -16.84 30.78
N ARG A 39 -15.78 -17.78 31.20
CA ARG A 39 -15.65 -19.08 30.54
C ARG A 39 -16.83 -19.98 30.88
N VAL A 40 -17.02 -21.06 30.10
CA VAL A 40 -18.05 -22.09 30.36
C VAL A 40 -17.94 -22.70 31.76
N ASP A 41 -16.73 -22.78 32.33
CA ASP A 41 -16.47 -23.27 33.69
C ASP A 41 -16.76 -22.23 34.79
N GLY A 42 -17.26 -21.04 34.43
CA GLY A 42 -17.58 -19.95 35.34
C GLY A 42 -16.40 -19.05 35.71
N SER A 43 -15.16 -19.39 35.29
CA SER A 43 -13.99 -18.57 35.61
C SER A 43 -13.96 -17.26 34.82
N GLU A 44 -13.58 -16.18 35.49
CA GLU A 44 -13.39 -14.86 34.87
C GLU A 44 -12.05 -14.76 34.15
N MET A 45 -12.07 -14.14 32.98
CA MET A 45 -10.90 -13.81 32.17
C MET A 45 -10.67 -12.30 32.19
N ARG A 46 -9.44 -11.87 32.49
CA ARG A 46 -9.03 -10.47 32.31
C ARG A 46 -8.98 -10.14 30.81
N LEU A 47 -9.83 -9.23 30.38
CA LEU A 47 -9.99 -8.87 28.97
C LEU A 47 -9.04 -7.79 28.47
N SER A 48 -7.84 -7.70 29.07
CA SER A 48 -6.70 -7.03 28.42
C SER A 48 -6.46 -7.59 27.02
N ASP A 49 -6.85 -8.84 26.79
CA ASP A 49 -6.60 -9.60 25.56
C ASP A 49 -7.85 -9.85 24.72
N LEU A 50 -8.90 -9.03 24.87
CA LEU A 50 -10.04 -9.14 23.96
C LEU A 50 -9.49 -8.99 22.52
N PRO A 51 -9.54 -10.07 21.70
CA PRO A 51 -8.97 -10.03 20.36
C PRO A 51 -9.65 -8.90 19.59
N ASN A 52 -9.01 -8.35 18.56
CA ASN A 52 -9.47 -7.24 17.70
C ASN A 52 -10.90 -7.45 17.15
N LYS A 53 -11.92 -7.36 18.01
CA LYS A 53 -13.32 -7.53 17.69
C LYS A 53 -13.85 -6.18 17.25
N LYS A 54 -14.59 -6.22 16.16
CA LYS A 54 -15.26 -5.05 15.63
C LYS A 54 -16.59 -4.92 16.38
N ILE A 55 -16.67 -3.94 17.28
CA ILE A 55 -17.88 -3.69 18.06
C ILE A 55 -18.89 -2.89 17.23
N LEU A 56 -18.39 -1.99 16.39
CA LEU A 56 -19.22 -1.12 15.55
C LEU A 56 -19.51 -1.72 14.16
N TRP A 57 -19.04 -2.95 13.89
CA TRP A 57 -19.26 -3.61 12.60
C TRP A 57 -19.59 -5.10 12.79
N PRO A 58 -20.68 -5.61 12.18
CA PRO A 58 -21.62 -4.89 11.31
C PRO A 58 -22.52 -3.92 12.09
N ALA A 59 -23.09 -2.94 11.37
CA ALA A 59 -24.23 -2.20 11.91
C ALA A 59 -25.40 -3.19 12.04
N VAL A 60 -25.88 -3.37 13.25
CA VAL A 60 -26.95 -4.32 13.57
C VAL A 60 -28.22 -3.57 13.94
N SER A 61 -29.36 -4.26 13.90
CA SER A 61 -30.63 -3.66 14.28
C SER A 61 -30.55 -3.07 15.70
N PRO A 62 -31.03 -1.83 15.93
CA PRO A 62 -31.24 -1.22 17.24
C PRO A 62 -31.77 -2.13 18.34
N GLU A 63 -32.59 -3.11 17.97
CA GLU A 63 -33.28 -3.97 18.93
C GLU A 63 -32.44 -5.14 19.44
N THR A 64 -31.37 -5.49 18.72
CA THR A 64 -30.40 -6.51 19.13
C THR A 64 -29.60 -6.01 20.34
N PRO A 65 -29.19 -6.89 21.27
CA PRO A 65 -28.27 -6.50 22.35
C PRO A 65 -27.00 -5.80 21.85
N LEU A 66 -26.40 -6.23 20.73
CA LEU A 66 -25.26 -5.51 20.15
C LEU A 66 -25.66 -4.11 19.65
N GLY A 67 -26.83 -3.97 19.03
CA GLY A 67 -27.36 -2.66 18.60
C GLY A 67 -27.63 -1.72 19.76
N LYS A 68 -28.17 -2.24 20.87
CA LYS A 68 -28.39 -1.48 22.12
C LYS A 68 -27.07 -1.06 22.76
N LEU A 69 -26.08 -1.94 22.82
CA LEU A 69 -24.73 -1.59 23.26
C LEU A 69 -24.13 -0.48 22.40
N GLN A 70 -24.22 -0.61 21.06
CA GLN A 70 -23.75 0.41 20.13
C GLN A 70 -24.44 1.76 20.38
N GLN A 71 -25.73 1.79 20.73
CA GLN A 71 -26.44 3.02 21.03
C GLN A 71 -26.00 3.71 22.32
N THR A 72 -25.41 2.99 23.27
CA THR A 72 -24.82 3.62 24.46
C THR A 72 -23.64 4.53 24.10
N ILE A 73 -22.95 4.24 22.98
CA ILE A 73 -21.79 4.99 22.51
C ILE A 73 -22.27 6.26 21.77
N PRO A 74 -21.79 7.46 22.17
CA PRO A 74 -22.14 8.71 21.51
C PRO A 74 -21.91 8.67 20.00
N GLU A 75 -22.86 9.21 19.25
CA GLU A 75 -22.86 9.16 17.79
C GLU A 75 -21.60 9.76 17.12
N PRO A 76 -21.04 10.89 17.61
CA PRO A 76 -19.79 11.42 17.07
C PRO A 76 -18.61 10.45 17.21
N ILE A 77 -18.55 9.71 18.32
CA ILE A 77 -17.50 8.72 18.59
C ILE A 77 -17.70 7.50 17.68
N ARG A 78 -18.94 7.03 17.53
CA ARG A 78 -19.26 5.91 16.62
C ARG A 78 -18.84 6.21 15.19
N LYS A 79 -19.16 7.39 14.68
CA LYS A 79 -18.76 7.82 13.33
C LYS A 79 -17.25 7.73 13.13
N VAL A 80 -16.47 8.28 14.06
CA VAL A 80 -15.00 8.30 13.98
C VAL A 80 -14.38 6.91 14.08
N ILE A 81 -14.85 6.05 14.99
CA ILE A 81 -14.23 4.75 15.26
C ILE A 81 -14.72 3.66 14.30
N SER A 82 -15.91 3.82 13.68
CA SER A 82 -16.48 2.83 12.76
C SER A 82 -15.55 2.34 11.63
N PRO A 83 -14.75 3.19 10.94
CA PRO A 83 -13.82 2.71 9.92
C PRO A 83 -12.60 1.97 10.49
N VAL A 84 -12.29 2.13 11.79
CA VAL A 84 -11.12 1.52 12.43
C VAL A 84 -11.29 0.00 12.50
N ARG A 85 -10.33 -0.76 11.96
CA ARG A 85 -10.40 -2.23 11.89
C ARG A 85 -9.85 -2.93 13.13
N ASN A 86 -8.87 -2.32 13.79
CA ASN A 86 -8.16 -2.90 14.93
C ASN A 86 -8.35 -2.04 16.17
N HIS A 87 -8.39 -2.67 17.35
CA HIS A 87 -8.48 -1.97 18.64
C HIS A 87 -9.74 -1.10 18.86
N GLN A 88 -10.84 -1.29 18.11
CA GLN A 88 -12.09 -0.51 18.29
C GLN A 88 -12.55 -0.47 19.74
N TYR A 89 -12.60 -1.64 20.40
CA TYR A 89 -12.97 -1.74 21.81
C TYR A 89 -12.14 -0.80 22.70
N ARG A 90 -10.80 -0.85 22.56
CA ARG A 90 -9.90 -0.03 23.37
C ARG A 90 -10.05 1.45 23.08
N LEU A 91 -10.27 1.83 21.82
CA LEU A 91 -10.54 3.21 21.44
C LEU A 91 -11.87 3.70 22.05
N ILE A 92 -12.93 2.91 21.97
CA ILE A 92 -14.21 3.26 22.61
C ILE A 92 -14.03 3.39 24.12
N ARG A 93 -13.35 2.43 24.76
CA ARG A 93 -13.08 2.49 26.20
C ARG A 93 -12.26 3.71 26.60
N LEU A 94 -11.25 4.10 25.83
CA LEU A 94 -10.50 5.34 26.06
C LEU A 94 -11.43 6.57 26.10
N THR A 95 -12.40 6.65 25.18
CA THR A 95 -13.37 7.75 25.17
C THR A 95 -14.37 7.71 26.33
N ALA A 96 -14.72 6.51 26.81
CA ALA A 96 -15.62 6.32 27.94
C ALA A 96 -14.96 6.68 29.28
N LEU A 97 -13.66 6.41 29.42
CA LEU A 97 -12.92 6.62 30.66
C LEU A 97 -12.44 8.07 30.87
N HIS A 98 -12.35 8.88 29.81
CA HIS A 98 -11.78 10.22 29.93
C HIS A 98 -12.39 11.25 28.96
N PRO A 99 -12.95 12.38 29.46
CA PRO A 99 -13.58 13.40 28.62
C PRO A 99 -12.65 13.99 27.56
N PHE A 100 -11.37 14.21 27.88
CA PHE A 100 -10.41 14.73 26.89
C PHE A 100 -10.10 13.71 25.78
N ALA A 101 -10.25 12.41 26.03
CA ALA A 101 -10.10 11.38 25.00
C ALA A 101 -11.27 11.43 24.03
N ALA A 102 -12.50 11.55 24.55
CA ALA A 102 -13.70 11.77 23.75
C ALA A 102 -13.60 13.06 22.93
N GLN A 103 -13.12 14.15 23.54
CA GLN A 103 -12.91 15.41 22.84
C GLN A 103 -11.85 15.27 21.73
N LEU A 104 -10.71 14.63 22.00
CA LEU A 104 -9.65 14.42 21.00
C LEU A 104 -10.15 13.54 19.85
N CYS A 105 -10.95 12.51 20.14
CA CYS A 105 -11.58 11.64 19.15
C CYS A 105 -12.42 12.43 18.15
N VAL A 106 -13.17 13.43 18.61
CA VAL A 106 -14.02 14.27 17.74
C VAL A 106 -13.22 15.39 17.07
N ASP A 107 -12.34 16.07 17.81
CA ASP A 107 -11.61 17.25 17.33
C ASP A 107 -10.44 16.94 16.40
N ASN A 108 -9.83 15.78 16.58
CA ASN A 108 -8.69 15.31 15.79
C ASN A 108 -8.70 13.77 15.69
N PRO A 109 -9.63 13.20 14.91
CA PRO A 109 -9.82 11.76 14.78
C PRO A 109 -8.53 10.99 14.49
N VAL A 110 -7.69 11.51 13.59
CA VAL A 110 -6.46 10.84 13.18
C VAL A 110 -5.41 10.87 14.28
N LEU A 111 -5.22 12.00 14.98
CA LEU A 111 -4.31 12.05 16.12
C LEU A 111 -4.77 11.14 17.26
N PHE A 112 -6.08 11.14 17.56
CA PHE A 112 -6.67 10.23 18.53
C PHE A 112 -6.39 8.77 18.18
N TRP A 113 -6.60 8.40 16.91
CA TRP A 113 -6.39 7.04 16.44
C TRP A 113 -4.93 6.60 16.55
N LEU A 114 -3.99 7.43 16.06
CA LEU A 114 -2.55 7.15 16.17
C LEU A 114 -2.13 6.96 17.63
N TRP A 115 -2.55 7.87 18.51
CA TRP A 115 -2.26 7.78 19.94
C TRP A 115 -2.90 6.54 20.57
N GLY A 116 -4.19 6.32 20.36
CA GLY A 116 -4.93 5.24 20.99
C GLY A 116 -4.44 3.85 20.59
N VAL A 117 -3.95 3.67 19.35
CA VAL A 117 -3.28 2.43 18.92
C VAL A 117 -1.96 2.25 19.66
N GLN A 118 -1.15 3.30 19.81
CA GLN A 118 0.09 3.23 20.58
C GLN A 118 -0.17 2.89 22.06
N VAL A 119 -1.19 3.51 22.67
CA VAL A 119 -1.62 3.20 24.04
C VAL A 119 -2.09 1.77 24.17
N ALA A 120 -2.86 1.27 23.21
CA ALA A 120 -3.24 -0.13 23.17
C ALA A 120 -1.99 -1.04 23.11
N MET A 121 -0.97 -0.69 22.36
CA MET A 121 0.23 -1.52 22.25
C MET A 121 1.17 -1.42 23.47
N ALA A 122 1.02 -0.39 24.31
CA ALA A 122 1.89 -0.18 25.47
C ALA A 122 1.53 -1.11 26.64
N ALA A 123 2.56 -1.63 27.31
CA ALA A 123 2.39 -2.28 28.61
C ALA A 123 2.30 -1.20 29.70
N GLY A 124 1.20 -1.18 30.46
CA GLY A 124 1.00 -0.24 31.56
C GLY A 124 -0.47 -0.06 31.94
N ASP A 125 -0.71 0.61 33.07
CA ASP A 125 -2.05 1.01 33.46
C ASP A 125 -2.56 2.11 32.50
N LEU A 126 -3.75 1.89 31.97
CA LEU A 126 -4.43 2.81 31.07
C LEU A 126 -4.63 4.19 31.73
N ALA A 127 -4.89 4.22 33.04
CA ALA A 127 -5.11 5.45 33.79
C ALA A 127 -3.87 6.35 33.82
N ASP A 128 -2.68 5.76 34.01
CA ASP A 128 -1.42 6.51 34.04
C ASP A 128 -1.08 7.10 32.67
N VAL A 129 -1.29 6.32 31.62
CA VAL A 129 -1.05 6.76 30.24
C VAL A 129 -2.00 7.90 29.86
N ILE A 130 -3.29 7.79 30.21
CA ILE A 130 -4.29 8.84 30.01
C ILE A 130 -3.86 10.13 30.72
N LYS A 131 -3.48 10.04 32.01
CA LYS A 131 -3.10 11.21 32.82
C LYS A 131 -1.86 11.91 32.28
N ARG A 132 -0.85 11.13 31.84
CA ARG A 132 0.40 11.66 31.26
C ARG A 132 0.18 12.33 29.91
N ASP A 133 -0.60 11.70 29.03
CA ASP A 133 -0.66 12.10 27.62
C ASP A 133 -1.76 13.13 27.35
N LEU A 134 -2.96 12.95 27.91
CA LEU A 134 -4.11 13.81 27.61
C LEU A 134 -4.11 15.14 28.39
N GLY A 135 -3.16 15.33 29.31
CA GLY A 135 -2.88 16.63 29.91
C GLY A 135 -2.08 17.57 28.99
N GLN A 136 -1.53 17.07 27.88
CA GLN A 136 -0.66 17.83 27.00
C GLN A 136 -1.42 18.53 25.87
N LYS A 137 -0.81 19.56 25.28
CA LYS A 137 -1.34 20.16 24.05
C LYS A 137 -1.17 19.16 22.89
N GLN A 138 -2.13 19.09 21.96
CA GLN A 138 -2.13 18.15 20.82
C GLN A 138 -0.79 18.08 20.04
N HIS A 139 -0.07 19.20 19.93
CA HIS A 139 1.21 19.24 19.21
C HIS A 139 2.37 18.62 20.01
N GLN A 140 2.32 18.67 21.35
CA GLN A 140 3.27 17.97 22.20
C GLN A 140 3.00 16.46 22.17
N LEU A 141 1.73 16.07 22.24
CA LEU A 141 1.30 14.69 22.07
C LEU A 141 1.77 14.10 20.73
N LEU A 142 1.59 14.85 19.64
CA LEU A 142 2.07 14.45 18.32
C LEU A 142 3.59 14.26 18.30
N LEU A 143 4.36 15.20 18.84
CA LEU A 143 5.82 15.09 18.86
C LEU A 143 6.31 13.90 19.70
N GLN A 144 5.66 13.65 20.85
CA GLN A 144 5.93 12.48 21.68
C GLN A 144 5.66 11.18 20.92
N LEU A 145 4.52 11.09 20.23
CA LEU A 145 4.15 9.94 19.41
C LEU A 145 5.15 9.66 18.29
N LEU A 146 5.62 10.73 17.63
CA LEU A 146 6.56 10.61 16.52
C LEU A 146 7.98 10.26 16.98
N ALA A 147 8.38 10.65 18.20
CA ALA A 147 9.70 10.38 18.77
C ALA A 147 10.86 10.69 17.79
N GLY A 148 10.78 11.83 17.09
CA GLY A 148 11.77 12.26 16.10
C GLY A 148 11.67 11.59 14.72
N LYS A 149 10.79 10.60 14.52
CA LYS A 149 10.56 9.91 13.25
C LYS A 149 9.64 10.71 12.31
N CYS A 150 10.02 11.94 12.01
CA CYS A 150 9.27 12.84 11.15
C CYS A 150 10.18 13.85 10.46
N ALA A 151 9.67 14.50 9.41
CA ALA A 151 10.41 15.52 8.69
C ALA A 151 10.72 16.74 9.58
N PRO A 152 11.78 17.52 9.28
CA PRO A 152 12.15 18.71 10.05
C PRO A 152 11.01 19.73 10.20
N TRP A 153 10.15 19.89 9.18
CA TRP A 153 9.04 20.83 9.24
C TRP A 153 8.02 20.49 10.33
N VAL A 154 7.84 19.20 10.66
CA VAL A 154 6.94 18.76 11.73
C VAL A 154 7.49 19.18 13.08
N GLN A 155 8.79 19.05 13.29
CA GLN A 155 9.46 19.47 14.53
C GLN A 155 9.46 21.00 14.70
N GLN A 156 9.71 21.73 13.60
CA GLN A 156 9.75 23.19 13.60
C GLN A 156 8.34 23.82 13.67
N ARG A 157 7.32 23.14 13.15
CA ARG A 157 5.94 23.64 13.03
C ARG A 157 4.90 22.59 13.45
N PRO A 158 4.95 22.07 14.68
CA PRO A 158 4.14 20.92 15.09
C PRO A 158 2.63 21.26 15.15
N LYS A 159 2.27 22.52 15.38
CA LYS A 159 0.87 22.99 15.28
C LYS A 159 0.33 22.88 13.86
N SER A 160 1.16 23.08 12.83
CA SER A 160 0.76 22.91 11.43
C SER A 160 0.55 21.44 11.10
N ALA A 161 1.38 20.53 11.64
CA ALA A 161 1.19 19.10 11.49
C ALA A 161 -0.11 18.61 12.17
N VAL A 162 -0.44 19.13 13.36
CA VAL A 162 -1.74 18.87 14.00
C VAL A 162 -2.91 19.33 13.12
N LYS A 163 -2.83 20.54 12.55
CA LYS A 163 -3.85 21.04 11.60
C LYS A 163 -3.96 20.17 10.36
N LEU A 164 -2.86 19.59 9.89
CA LEU A 164 -2.86 18.65 8.76
C LEU A 164 -3.64 17.38 9.12
N LEU A 165 -3.38 16.79 10.29
CA LEU A 165 -4.10 15.59 10.76
C LEU A 165 -5.60 15.82 10.94
N LYS A 166 -6.00 17.02 11.39
CA LYS A 166 -7.43 17.40 11.51
C LYS A 166 -8.18 17.43 10.18
N LYS A 167 -7.47 17.57 9.06
CA LYS A 167 -8.04 17.63 7.70
C LYS A 167 -8.13 16.26 7.04
N MET A 168 -7.66 15.22 7.73
CA MET A 168 -7.69 13.84 7.24
C MET A 168 -8.90 13.12 7.81
N THR A 169 -9.39 12.16 7.04
CA THR A 169 -10.45 11.23 7.45
C THR A 169 -9.89 9.81 7.46
N ILE A 170 -10.29 9.00 8.44
CA ILE A 170 -9.88 7.59 8.53
C ILE A 170 -10.67 6.81 7.49
N GLN A 171 -9.98 6.15 6.56
CA GLN A 171 -10.58 5.45 5.42
C GLN A 171 -10.59 3.93 5.63
N ALA A 172 -9.42 3.32 5.73
CA ALA A 172 -9.26 1.87 5.87
C ALA A 172 -9.20 1.45 7.35
N GLY A 173 -8.72 2.33 8.22
CA GLY A 173 -8.63 2.12 9.65
C GLY A 173 -7.67 1.00 10.06
N ASP A 174 -6.66 0.71 9.25
CA ASP A 174 -5.70 -0.37 9.46
C ASP A 174 -4.24 0.12 9.54
N GLN A 175 -3.34 -0.83 9.81
CA GLN A 175 -1.91 -0.54 9.95
C GLN A 175 -1.29 0.03 8.66
N THR A 176 -1.85 -0.28 7.48
CA THR A 176 -1.34 0.24 6.21
C THR A 176 -1.59 1.74 6.11
N GLU A 177 -2.78 2.19 6.51
CA GLU A 177 -3.12 3.61 6.54
C GLU A 177 -2.32 4.38 7.60
N ILE A 178 -2.09 3.79 8.79
CA ILE A 178 -1.16 4.37 9.79
C ILE A 178 0.21 4.60 9.15
N ASN A 179 0.76 3.59 8.46
CA ASN A 179 2.06 3.70 7.82
C ASN A 179 2.08 4.79 6.72
N GLN A 180 0.98 5.00 6.01
CA GLN A 180 0.85 6.06 5.00
C GLN A 180 0.80 7.46 5.62
N ILE A 181 0.06 7.64 6.72
CA ILE A 181 0.05 8.89 7.49
C ILE A 181 1.47 9.20 8.00
N MET A 182 2.17 8.21 8.54
CA MET A 182 3.54 8.38 9.02
C MET A 182 4.51 8.73 7.90
N ARG A 183 4.39 8.09 6.73
CA ARG A 183 5.15 8.43 5.52
C ARG A 183 4.90 9.86 5.07
N LEU A 184 3.66 10.32 5.13
CA LEU A 184 3.29 11.69 4.80
C LEU A 184 3.92 12.71 5.76
N LEU A 185 3.86 12.47 7.08
CA LEU A 185 4.52 13.32 8.08
C LEU A 185 6.06 13.31 7.96
N ASN A 186 6.62 12.27 7.37
CA ASN A 186 8.06 12.16 7.13
C ASN A 186 8.51 12.75 5.79
N HIS A 187 7.60 13.25 4.96
CA HIS A 187 7.96 13.82 3.66
C HIS A 187 8.11 15.36 3.74
N PRO A 188 9.21 15.94 3.22
CA PRO A 188 9.45 17.40 3.29
C PRO A 188 8.36 18.23 2.60
N GLU A 189 7.88 17.79 1.42
CA GLU A 189 6.89 18.56 0.65
C GLU A 189 5.49 18.57 1.27
N SER A 190 5.20 17.71 2.24
CA SER A 190 3.87 17.65 2.87
C SER A 190 3.53 18.93 3.65
N GLU A 191 4.54 19.75 3.98
CA GLU A 191 4.32 21.07 4.55
C GLU A 191 3.47 21.98 3.65
N SER A 192 3.56 21.81 2.33
CA SER A 192 2.81 22.60 1.34
C SER A 192 1.30 22.34 1.39
N MET A 193 0.89 21.18 1.93
CA MET A 193 -0.51 20.77 1.99
C MET A 193 -1.31 21.44 3.10
N ARG A 194 -0.65 22.18 3.99
CA ARG A 194 -1.31 22.84 5.13
C ARG A 194 -2.49 23.74 4.74
N HIS A 195 -2.54 24.19 3.49
CA HIS A 195 -3.59 25.07 2.95
C HIS A 195 -4.75 24.31 2.28
N GLN A 196 -4.61 23.00 2.06
CA GLN A 196 -5.69 22.18 1.47
C GLN A 196 -6.81 21.96 2.49
N THR A 197 -8.04 21.78 2.04
CA THR A 197 -9.23 21.66 2.92
C THR A 197 -9.55 20.22 3.31
N ASP A 198 -9.23 19.26 2.45
CA ASP A 198 -9.48 17.83 2.66
C ASP A 198 -8.27 17.03 2.16
N ILE A 199 -7.78 16.11 2.97
CA ILE A 199 -6.53 15.38 2.73
C ILE A 199 -6.77 13.88 2.87
N ASP A 200 -6.66 13.19 1.76
CA ASP A 200 -6.58 11.73 1.71
C ASP A 200 -5.12 11.30 1.92
N ALA A 201 -4.79 10.89 3.15
CA ALA A 201 -3.44 10.48 3.52
C ALA A 201 -2.92 9.31 2.67
N THR A 202 -3.81 8.41 2.25
CA THR A 202 -3.48 7.26 1.41
C THR A 202 -2.99 7.74 0.05
N THR A 203 -3.81 8.54 -0.63
CA THR A 203 -3.50 9.10 -1.95
C THR A 203 -2.21 9.92 -1.91
N GLU A 204 -2.10 10.80 -0.92
CA GLU A 204 -0.96 11.72 -0.81
C GLU A 204 0.34 10.99 -0.49
N SER A 205 0.29 9.96 0.36
CA SER A 205 1.44 9.09 0.59
C SER A 205 1.93 8.45 -0.71
N TYR A 206 1.06 8.03 -1.63
CA TYR A 206 1.51 7.48 -2.91
C TYR A 206 2.08 8.54 -3.85
N LEU A 207 1.46 9.70 -3.93
CA LEU A 207 1.90 10.79 -4.82
C LEU A 207 3.28 11.34 -4.44
N PHE A 208 3.57 11.52 -3.14
CA PHE A 208 4.88 12.03 -2.71
C PHE A 208 6.01 11.02 -2.88
N HIS A 209 5.72 9.72 -2.84
CA HIS A 209 6.75 8.68 -2.96
C HIS A 209 6.96 8.20 -4.40
N CYS A 210 6.32 8.85 -5.37
CA CYS A 210 6.58 8.60 -6.78
C CYS A 210 7.57 9.64 -7.32
N GLU A 211 8.84 9.27 -7.42
CA GLU A 211 9.94 10.13 -7.89
C GLU A 211 9.71 10.67 -9.32
N ALA A 212 8.95 9.93 -10.14
CA ALA A 212 8.61 10.32 -11.51
C ALA A 212 7.67 11.54 -11.57
N LEU A 213 6.98 11.87 -10.48
CA LEU A 213 6.00 12.96 -10.47
C LEU A 213 6.65 14.26 -10.03
N ASN A 214 6.64 15.26 -10.91
CA ASN A 214 6.86 16.64 -10.50
C ASN A 214 5.60 17.22 -9.80
N PRO A 215 5.70 18.38 -9.12
CA PRO A 215 4.58 18.99 -8.42
C PRO A 215 3.34 19.27 -9.29
N ARG A 216 3.53 19.60 -10.57
CA ARG A 216 2.42 19.89 -11.51
C ARG A 216 1.64 18.63 -11.85
N TRP A 217 2.34 17.53 -12.11
CA TRP A 217 1.71 16.25 -12.39
C TRP A 217 1.00 15.68 -11.14
N ARG A 218 1.60 15.83 -9.94
CA ARG A 218 0.91 15.52 -8.68
C ARG A 218 -0.42 16.27 -8.56
N GLN A 219 -0.43 17.56 -8.87
CA GLN A 219 -1.66 18.36 -8.83
C GLN A 219 -2.72 17.88 -9.84
N HIS A 220 -2.30 17.49 -11.05
CA HIS A 220 -3.22 16.92 -12.04
C HIS A 220 -3.83 15.60 -11.55
N LEU A 221 -3.00 14.66 -11.08
CA LEU A 221 -3.47 13.37 -10.55
C LEU A 221 -4.40 13.53 -9.34
N ARG A 222 -4.14 14.51 -8.46
CA ARG A 222 -5.06 14.87 -7.37
C ARG A 222 -6.44 15.24 -7.90
N GLY A 223 -6.50 16.04 -8.98
CA GLY A 223 -7.76 16.43 -9.62
C GLY A 223 -8.52 15.23 -10.18
N SER A 224 -7.84 14.39 -10.95
CA SER A 224 -8.46 13.21 -11.60
C SER A 224 -8.97 12.16 -10.61
N CYS A 225 -8.42 12.13 -9.39
CA CYS A 225 -8.85 11.19 -8.35
C CYS A 225 -10.09 11.67 -7.56
N ARG A 226 -10.48 12.95 -7.62
CA ARG A 226 -11.51 13.51 -6.73
C ARG A 226 -12.90 12.91 -6.92
N GLU A 227 -13.26 12.53 -8.14
CA GLU A 227 -14.59 12.04 -8.49
C GLU A 227 -14.77 10.53 -8.30
N THR A 228 -13.70 9.80 -7.95
CA THR A 228 -13.74 8.35 -7.73
C THR A 228 -13.99 8.02 -6.26
N ALA A 229 -14.81 6.99 -6.00
CA ALA A 229 -14.96 6.40 -4.66
C ALA A 229 -13.60 5.99 -4.08
N VAL A 230 -13.39 6.20 -2.76
CA VAL A 230 -12.07 6.08 -2.12
C VAL A 230 -11.44 4.69 -2.24
N ALA A 231 -12.26 3.63 -2.15
CA ALA A 231 -11.80 2.25 -2.26
C ALA A 231 -11.22 1.95 -3.66
N ASP A 232 -11.88 2.45 -4.72
CA ASP A 232 -11.43 2.30 -6.10
C ASP A 232 -10.25 3.21 -6.41
N ARG A 233 -10.22 4.42 -5.82
CA ARG A 233 -9.14 5.40 -5.98
C ARG A 233 -7.78 4.81 -5.62
N THR A 234 -7.66 4.10 -4.50
CA THR A 234 -6.37 3.55 -4.06
C THR A 234 -5.83 2.50 -5.03
N ILE A 235 -6.70 1.61 -5.53
CA ILE A 235 -6.31 0.55 -6.46
C ILE A 235 -5.91 1.15 -7.81
N LEU A 236 -6.72 2.08 -8.33
CA LEU A 236 -6.45 2.76 -9.60
C LEU A 236 -5.16 3.58 -9.52
N LEU A 237 -4.97 4.35 -8.45
CA LEU A 237 -3.77 5.16 -8.25
C LEU A 237 -2.51 4.30 -8.15
N LYS A 238 -2.55 3.17 -7.41
CA LYS A 238 -1.42 2.23 -7.34
C LYS A 238 -1.04 1.69 -8.71
N ARG A 239 -2.03 1.27 -9.49
CA ARG A 239 -1.81 0.74 -10.85
C ARG A 239 -1.20 1.80 -11.75
N GLU A 240 -1.76 3.01 -11.72
CA GLU A 240 -1.32 4.11 -12.56
C GLU A 240 0.09 4.59 -12.20
N LEU A 241 0.39 4.76 -10.90
CA LEU A 241 1.74 5.12 -10.45
C LEU A 241 2.77 4.02 -10.72
N GLY A 242 2.37 2.74 -10.63
CA GLY A 242 3.23 1.63 -11.03
C GLY A 242 3.58 1.66 -12.51
N ARG A 243 2.59 1.97 -13.36
CA ARG A 243 2.75 2.15 -14.81
C ARG A 243 3.67 3.33 -15.12
N ILE A 244 3.37 4.51 -14.55
CA ILE A 244 4.16 5.74 -14.70
C ILE A 244 5.60 5.53 -14.25
N GLY A 245 5.80 4.93 -13.08
CA GLY A 245 7.14 4.71 -12.54
C GLY A 245 7.98 3.76 -13.40
N THR A 246 7.35 2.79 -14.05
CA THR A 246 8.05 1.87 -14.98
C THR A 246 8.44 2.60 -16.26
N LEU A 247 7.49 3.28 -16.92
CA LEU A 247 7.76 4.06 -18.13
C LEU A 247 8.83 5.14 -17.90
N TRP A 248 8.80 5.81 -16.75
CA TRP A 248 9.78 6.82 -16.37
C TRP A 248 11.19 6.24 -16.27
N ARG A 249 11.36 5.13 -15.53
CA ARG A 249 12.68 4.48 -15.38
C ARG A 249 13.23 4.01 -16.71
N ASP A 250 12.38 3.46 -17.58
CA ASP A 250 12.77 3.04 -18.92
C ASP A 250 13.20 4.24 -19.78
N ALA A 251 12.42 5.33 -19.77
CA ALA A 251 12.74 6.55 -20.50
C ALA A 251 14.06 7.19 -20.02
N VAL A 252 14.27 7.30 -18.70
CA VAL A 252 15.52 7.85 -18.12
C VAL A 252 16.72 6.99 -18.53
N ARG A 253 16.63 5.66 -18.38
CA ARG A 253 17.72 4.75 -18.76
C ARG A 253 18.11 4.91 -20.23
N MET A 254 17.14 4.87 -21.14
CA MET A 254 17.41 5.03 -22.57
C MET A 254 17.95 6.44 -22.90
N ALA A 255 17.43 7.49 -22.26
CA ALA A 255 17.93 8.85 -22.44
C ALA A 255 19.39 9.01 -22.00
N GLN A 256 19.78 8.38 -20.89
CA GLN A 256 21.16 8.37 -20.39
C GLN A 256 22.10 7.63 -21.34
N GLU A 257 21.71 6.45 -21.83
CA GLU A 257 22.51 5.69 -22.83
C GLU A 257 22.61 6.41 -24.19
N LEU A 258 21.62 7.23 -24.52
CA LEU A 258 21.67 8.09 -25.70
C LEU A 258 22.64 9.27 -25.53
N GLU A 259 22.99 9.64 -24.29
CA GLU A 259 23.75 10.85 -23.91
C GLU A 259 23.11 12.16 -24.40
N ILE A 260 21.77 12.23 -24.37
CA ILE A 260 21.02 13.40 -24.84
C ILE A 260 20.39 14.15 -23.65
N GLU A 261 21.03 15.25 -23.24
CA GLU A 261 20.60 16.11 -22.13
C GLU A 261 19.21 16.75 -22.30
N ILE A 262 18.70 16.82 -23.54
CA ILE A 262 17.38 17.42 -23.83
C ILE A 262 16.27 16.57 -23.22
N TRP A 263 16.43 15.23 -23.19
CA TRP A 263 15.40 14.33 -22.72
C TRP A 263 15.20 14.38 -21.21
N GLU A 264 16.29 14.48 -20.43
CA GLU A 264 16.19 14.65 -18.98
C GLU A 264 15.40 15.92 -18.64
N ARG A 265 15.72 17.04 -19.32
CA ARG A 265 15.00 18.31 -19.13
C ARG A 265 13.53 18.23 -19.53
N GLN A 266 13.18 17.45 -20.54
CA GLN A 266 11.79 17.26 -20.97
C GLN A 266 11.01 16.35 -20.02
N LEU A 267 11.63 15.27 -19.52
CA LEU A 267 11.05 14.37 -18.53
C LEU A 267 10.58 15.15 -17.28
N TYR A 268 11.40 16.06 -16.76
CA TYR A 268 11.02 16.87 -15.60
C TYR A 268 9.90 17.90 -15.86
N ARG A 269 9.51 18.15 -17.12
CA ARG A 269 8.46 19.11 -17.50
C ARG A 269 7.09 18.49 -17.75
N LEU A 270 7.00 17.16 -17.77
CA LEU A 270 5.77 16.43 -18.07
C LEU A 270 4.66 16.74 -17.06
N LYS A 271 3.41 16.82 -17.53
CA LYS A 271 2.24 17.21 -16.72
C LYS A 271 1.22 16.09 -16.57
N HIS A 272 1.24 15.10 -17.46
CA HIS A 272 0.29 13.98 -17.47
C HIS A 272 0.87 12.76 -18.19
N SER A 273 0.21 11.61 -18.04
CA SER A 273 0.74 10.30 -18.43
C SER A 273 0.97 10.17 -19.93
N GLU A 274 0.13 10.80 -20.75
CA GLU A 274 0.18 10.74 -22.20
C GLU A 274 1.45 11.43 -22.73
N GLN A 275 1.92 12.49 -22.06
CA GLN A 275 3.19 13.13 -22.42
C GLN A 275 4.39 12.25 -22.09
N LEU A 276 4.33 11.50 -20.97
CA LEU A 276 5.36 10.53 -20.66
C LEU A 276 5.41 9.43 -21.72
N ILE A 277 4.26 8.90 -22.13
CA ILE A 277 4.17 7.87 -23.18
C ILE A 277 4.74 8.40 -24.49
N ALA A 278 4.31 9.59 -24.94
CA ALA A 278 4.78 10.17 -26.20
C ALA A 278 6.30 10.41 -26.19
N LEU A 279 6.82 10.98 -25.10
CA LEU A 279 8.27 11.22 -24.95
C LEU A 279 9.05 9.90 -24.90
N HIS A 280 8.54 8.93 -24.15
CA HIS A 280 9.12 7.60 -24.08
C HIS A 280 9.16 6.93 -25.46
N ASP A 281 8.08 6.97 -26.24
CA ASP A 281 8.03 6.39 -27.58
C ASP A 281 9.00 7.08 -28.55
N GLU A 282 9.18 8.40 -28.40
CA GLU A 282 10.21 9.14 -29.12
C GLU A 282 11.63 8.70 -28.74
N ILE A 283 11.92 8.59 -27.44
CA ILE A 283 13.22 8.10 -26.95
C ILE A 283 13.48 6.68 -27.46
N VAL A 284 12.48 5.80 -27.45
CA VAL A 284 12.58 4.42 -27.95
C VAL A 284 12.92 4.39 -29.44
N ARG A 285 12.28 5.25 -30.25
CA ARG A 285 12.59 5.35 -31.68
C ARG A 285 14.05 5.77 -31.90
N HIS A 286 14.52 6.80 -31.20
CA HIS A 286 15.91 7.26 -31.31
C HIS A 286 16.91 6.21 -30.80
N TYR A 287 16.60 5.56 -29.67
CA TYR A 287 17.41 4.49 -29.11
C TYR A 287 17.54 3.33 -30.08
N ASN A 288 16.43 2.81 -30.59
CA ASN A 288 16.43 1.71 -31.55
C ASN A 288 17.18 2.09 -32.84
N GLN A 289 17.05 3.33 -33.33
CA GLN A 289 17.81 3.81 -34.49
C GLN A 289 19.33 3.84 -34.23
N LYS A 290 19.77 4.47 -33.12
CA LYS A 290 21.20 4.54 -32.74
C LYS A 290 21.80 3.15 -32.52
N MET A 291 21.03 2.25 -31.91
CA MET A 291 21.54 0.92 -31.59
C MET A 291 21.51 -0.03 -32.80
N ALA A 292 20.53 0.10 -33.69
CA ALA A 292 20.50 -0.62 -34.96
C ALA A 292 21.67 -0.24 -35.87
N THR A 293 22.28 0.95 -35.72
CA THR A 293 23.50 1.29 -36.46
C THR A 293 24.76 0.74 -35.78
N LEU A 294 24.82 0.75 -34.45
CA LEU A 294 26.01 0.34 -33.68
C LEU A 294 26.15 -1.19 -33.51
N HIS A 295 25.05 -1.93 -33.39
CA HIS A 295 25.06 -3.28 -32.81
C HIS A 295 24.43 -4.36 -33.70
N LYS A 296 24.46 -4.20 -35.04
CA LYS A 296 23.81 -5.13 -36.00
C LYS A 296 24.15 -6.62 -35.81
N GLN A 297 25.21 -6.97 -35.08
CA GLN A 297 25.71 -8.35 -34.95
C GLN A 297 26.13 -8.75 -33.52
N ILE A 298 25.71 -8.02 -32.47
CA ILE A 298 26.03 -8.44 -31.10
C ILE A 298 25.15 -9.62 -30.69
N ASN A 299 25.77 -10.75 -30.43
CA ASN A 299 25.17 -11.90 -29.77
C ASN A 299 25.16 -11.69 -28.27
N PHE A 300 24.06 -12.04 -27.63
CA PHE A 300 23.94 -12.06 -26.18
C PHE A 300 24.62 -13.29 -25.58
N PRO A 301 25.00 -13.25 -24.29
CA PRO A 301 25.45 -14.44 -23.59
C PRO A 301 24.36 -15.54 -23.66
N PRO A 302 24.76 -16.82 -23.58
CA PRO A 302 23.80 -17.92 -23.64
C PRO A 302 22.77 -17.82 -22.51
N PRO A 303 21.49 -18.12 -22.80
CA PRO A 303 20.43 -18.05 -21.81
C PRO A 303 20.60 -19.10 -20.71
N PRO A 304 20.18 -18.81 -19.46
CA PRO A 304 20.31 -19.72 -18.32
C PRO A 304 19.33 -20.90 -18.42
N ILE A 305 18.30 -20.78 -19.24
CA ILE A 305 17.29 -21.81 -19.49
C ILE A 305 17.19 -21.98 -21.02
N ALA A 306 17.29 -23.21 -21.49
CA ALA A 306 17.14 -23.50 -22.91
C ALA A 306 15.71 -23.19 -23.39
N GLY A 307 15.59 -22.68 -24.61
CA GLY A 307 14.31 -22.49 -25.27
C GLY A 307 13.60 -23.80 -25.59
N THR A 308 12.31 -23.67 -25.89
CA THR A 308 11.45 -24.71 -26.47
C THR A 308 10.82 -24.20 -27.76
N GLU A 309 10.04 -25.03 -28.45
CA GLU A 309 9.27 -24.58 -29.61
C GLU A 309 8.27 -23.46 -29.26
N LYS A 310 7.77 -23.45 -28.02
CA LYS A 310 6.76 -22.50 -27.51
C LYS A 310 7.37 -21.29 -26.80
N ILE A 311 8.61 -21.38 -26.33
CA ILE A 311 9.31 -20.29 -25.62
C ILE A 311 10.72 -20.17 -26.18
N ARG A 312 10.99 -19.15 -26.99
CA ARG A 312 12.27 -19.00 -27.70
C ARG A 312 13.11 -17.87 -27.10
N PRO A 313 14.39 -18.09 -26.76
CA PRO A 313 15.25 -17.01 -26.28
C PRO A 313 15.51 -16.00 -27.39
N VAL A 314 15.60 -14.73 -27.01
CA VAL A 314 16.14 -13.66 -27.85
C VAL A 314 17.66 -13.71 -27.70
N THR A 315 18.36 -14.06 -28.78
CA THR A 315 19.78 -14.46 -28.73
C THR A 315 20.74 -13.36 -29.16
N ASN A 316 20.24 -12.32 -29.80
CA ASN A 316 21.05 -11.22 -30.30
C ASN A 316 20.29 -9.90 -30.26
N TYR A 317 21.04 -8.83 -30.47
CA TYR A 317 20.52 -7.47 -30.41
C TYR A 317 19.41 -7.21 -31.42
N PHE A 318 19.54 -7.76 -32.64
CA PHE A 318 18.56 -7.56 -33.71
C PHE A 318 17.20 -8.20 -33.37
N GLU A 319 17.20 -9.43 -32.88
CA GLU A 319 15.99 -10.11 -32.41
C GLU A 319 15.31 -9.34 -31.27
N LEU A 320 16.08 -8.69 -30.39
CA LEU A 320 15.53 -7.88 -29.30
C LEU A 320 14.81 -6.63 -29.82
N LEU A 321 15.40 -5.95 -30.81
CA LEU A 321 14.76 -4.80 -31.45
C LEU A 321 13.50 -5.20 -32.21
N GLU A 322 13.56 -6.29 -32.96
CA GLU A 322 12.39 -6.82 -33.68
C GLU A 322 11.29 -7.26 -32.72
N GLU A 323 11.64 -7.88 -31.59
CA GLU A 323 10.68 -8.20 -30.54
C GLU A 323 9.98 -6.95 -30.02
N GLY A 324 10.75 -5.90 -29.68
CA GLY A 324 10.19 -4.63 -29.24
C GLY A 324 9.27 -3.99 -30.28
N ARG A 325 9.66 -4.04 -31.56
CA ARG A 325 8.87 -3.51 -32.69
C ARG A 325 7.57 -4.28 -32.91
N VAL A 326 7.63 -5.61 -32.93
CA VAL A 326 6.47 -6.49 -33.15
C VAL A 326 5.49 -6.38 -31.98
N MET A 327 6.00 -6.35 -30.76
CA MET A 327 5.19 -6.37 -29.55
C MET A 327 4.80 -4.97 -29.06
N HIS A 328 5.34 -3.90 -29.65
CA HIS A 328 5.15 -2.52 -29.21
C HIS A 328 5.58 -2.33 -27.74
N HIS A 329 6.77 -2.87 -27.42
CA HIS A 329 7.41 -2.81 -26.11
C HIS A 329 8.80 -2.20 -26.18
N CYS A 330 9.29 -1.72 -25.05
CA CYS A 330 10.59 -1.05 -24.93
C CYS A 330 11.69 -2.02 -24.49
N VAL A 331 11.56 -3.27 -24.91
CA VAL A 331 12.45 -4.36 -24.50
C VAL A 331 13.89 -4.15 -24.99
N GLY A 332 14.11 -3.34 -26.04
CA GLY A 332 15.45 -2.96 -26.53
C GLY A 332 16.34 -2.34 -25.45
N SER A 333 15.75 -1.60 -24.51
CA SER A 333 16.46 -0.99 -23.37
C SER A 333 17.08 -2.03 -22.41
N TYR A 334 16.69 -3.30 -22.48
CA TYR A 334 17.24 -4.37 -21.65
C TYR A 334 18.54 -4.94 -22.19
N SER A 335 18.98 -4.53 -23.39
CA SER A 335 20.18 -5.05 -24.06
C SER A 335 21.43 -5.06 -23.16
N VAL A 336 21.70 -3.99 -22.42
CA VAL A 336 22.84 -3.91 -21.48
C VAL A 336 22.72 -4.93 -20.36
N ARG A 337 21.53 -5.07 -19.75
CA ARG A 337 21.28 -6.07 -18.69
C ARG A 337 21.41 -7.49 -19.23
N VAL A 338 20.98 -7.74 -20.46
CA VAL A 338 21.13 -9.04 -21.12
C VAL A 338 22.59 -9.34 -21.41
N GLN A 339 23.34 -8.37 -21.92
CA GLN A 339 24.77 -8.50 -22.16
C GLN A 339 25.57 -8.76 -20.88
N GLN A 340 25.15 -8.17 -19.76
CA GLN A 340 25.74 -8.39 -18.43
C GLN A 340 25.25 -9.69 -17.75
N GLY A 341 24.36 -10.47 -18.39
CA GLY A 341 23.78 -11.69 -17.81
C GLY A 341 22.85 -11.45 -16.61
N GLN A 342 22.40 -10.21 -16.42
CA GLN A 342 21.50 -9.82 -15.32
C GLN A 342 20.03 -10.07 -15.66
N SER A 343 19.68 -10.08 -16.95
CA SER A 343 18.35 -10.44 -17.44
C SER A 343 18.44 -11.23 -18.73
N TYR A 344 17.39 -11.94 -19.10
CA TYR A 344 17.29 -12.64 -20.38
C TYR A 344 15.87 -12.53 -20.94
N ILE A 345 15.77 -12.31 -22.25
CA ILE A 345 14.48 -12.07 -22.91
C ILE A 345 14.08 -13.29 -23.74
N TYR A 346 12.80 -13.64 -23.71
CA TYR A 346 12.21 -14.75 -24.46
C TYR A 346 10.92 -14.31 -25.15
N GLN A 347 10.66 -14.92 -26.30
CA GLN A 347 9.39 -14.90 -27.01
C GLN A 347 8.55 -16.08 -26.52
N VAL A 348 7.43 -15.81 -25.87
CA VAL A 348 6.41 -16.82 -25.58
C VAL A 348 5.43 -16.83 -26.74
N LEU A 349 5.37 -17.93 -27.49
CA LEU A 349 4.56 -18.09 -28.70
C LEU A 349 3.20 -18.75 -28.42
N SER A 350 3.10 -19.52 -27.34
CA SER A 350 1.90 -20.28 -26.93
C SER A 350 1.92 -20.47 -25.40
N PRO A 351 0.76 -20.46 -24.70
CA PRO A 351 -0.62 -20.41 -25.22
C PRO A 351 -1.04 -19.02 -25.71
N GLN A 352 -0.32 -17.97 -25.32
CA GLN A 352 -0.57 -16.60 -25.76
C GLN A 352 0.75 -15.93 -26.12
N ARG A 353 0.74 -15.10 -27.17
CA ARG A 353 1.92 -14.34 -27.59
C ARG A 353 2.30 -13.31 -26.52
N ALA A 354 3.49 -13.44 -25.94
CA ALA A 354 4.05 -12.51 -24.94
C ALA A 354 5.57 -12.39 -25.05
N THR A 355 6.12 -11.29 -24.53
CA THR A 355 7.55 -11.09 -24.28
C THR A 355 7.81 -11.36 -22.80
N LEU A 356 8.77 -12.22 -22.50
CA LEU A 356 9.14 -12.62 -21.14
C LEU A 356 10.56 -12.13 -20.82
N GLU A 357 10.73 -11.46 -19.67
CA GLU A 357 12.01 -11.19 -19.03
C GLU A 357 12.20 -12.17 -17.86
N LEU A 358 13.35 -12.85 -17.85
CA LEU A 358 13.88 -13.51 -16.66
C LEU A 358 14.90 -12.58 -15.98
N ASP A 359 14.72 -12.29 -14.70
CA ASP A 359 15.65 -11.49 -13.89
C ASP A 359 16.53 -12.42 -13.04
N LEU A 360 17.85 -12.19 -13.05
CA LEU A 360 18.87 -12.98 -12.34
C LEU A 360 19.60 -12.19 -11.24
N THR A 361 19.29 -10.90 -11.05
CA THR A 361 20.01 -10.01 -10.11
C THR A 361 20.05 -10.52 -8.66
N ARG A 362 19.05 -11.32 -8.25
CA ARG A 362 18.94 -11.87 -6.89
C ARG A 362 19.51 -13.29 -6.75
N ARG A 363 20.40 -13.71 -7.65
CA ARG A 363 20.96 -15.09 -7.71
C ARG A 363 19.89 -16.19 -7.81
N LYS A 364 18.67 -15.82 -8.23
CA LYS A 364 17.54 -16.72 -8.49
C LYS A 364 16.94 -16.32 -9.82
N ILE A 365 16.56 -17.32 -10.63
CA ILE A 365 15.82 -17.10 -11.86
C ILE A 365 14.35 -16.87 -11.48
N VAL A 366 13.88 -15.64 -11.69
CA VAL A 366 12.48 -15.25 -11.46
C VAL A 366 11.92 -14.57 -12.71
N ILE A 367 10.61 -14.61 -12.88
CA ILE A 367 9.93 -13.80 -13.90
C ILE A 367 10.08 -12.35 -13.46
N GLY A 368 10.82 -11.56 -14.24
CA GLY A 368 10.91 -10.11 -14.07
C GLY A 368 9.64 -9.45 -14.59
N GLN A 369 9.36 -9.67 -15.87
CA GLN A 369 8.17 -9.16 -16.55
C GLN A 369 7.67 -10.17 -17.59
N MET A 370 6.36 -10.20 -17.81
CA MET A 370 5.74 -10.93 -18.93
C MET A 370 4.61 -10.08 -19.49
N LYS A 371 4.71 -9.66 -20.75
CA LYS A 371 3.76 -8.73 -21.37
C LYS A 371 3.32 -9.16 -22.76
N CYS A 372 2.02 -9.08 -23.02
CA CYS A 372 1.44 -9.20 -24.35
C CYS A 372 1.52 -7.87 -25.09
N ARG A 373 1.27 -7.88 -26.40
CA ARG A 373 1.38 -6.71 -27.28
C ARG A 373 0.76 -5.45 -26.66
N PHE A 374 1.45 -4.31 -26.77
CA PHE A 374 1.08 -3.03 -26.13
C PHE A 374 1.07 -3.06 -24.59
N ASN A 375 1.98 -3.82 -23.98
CA ASN A 375 2.11 -4.00 -22.53
C ASN A 375 0.86 -4.57 -21.84
N ALA A 376 0.00 -5.27 -22.58
CA ALA A 376 -1.16 -5.93 -22.01
C ALA A 376 -0.76 -7.06 -21.04
N GLU A 377 -1.55 -7.29 -20.01
CA GLU A 377 -1.30 -8.39 -19.08
C GLU A 377 -1.57 -9.75 -19.75
N PRO A 378 -0.70 -10.76 -19.54
CA PRO A 378 -0.94 -12.11 -20.01
C PRO A 378 -2.11 -12.75 -19.25
N THR A 379 -2.76 -13.73 -19.88
CA THR A 379 -3.75 -14.56 -19.20
C THR A 379 -3.09 -15.38 -18.08
N ARG A 380 -3.89 -15.74 -17.07
CA ARG A 380 -3.43 -16.61 -15.99
C ARG A 380 -2.85 -17.93 -16.50
N GLU A 381 -3.50 -18.52 -17.50
CA GLU A 381 -3.04 -19.75 -18.17
C GLU A 381 -1.62 -19.59 -18.74
N SER A 382 -1.35 -18.48 -19.43
CA SER A 382 -0.03 -18.18 -19.99
C SER A 382 1.03 -18.01 -18.91
N TYR A 383 0.66 -17.36 -17.81
CA TYR A 383 1.55 -17.18 -16.67
C TYR A 383 1.89 -18.52 -15.99
N ASP A 384 0.87 -19.34 -15.72
CA ASP A 384 1.02 -20.66 -15.10
C ASP A 384 1.86 -21.59 -16.01
N PHE A 385 1.69 -21.52 -17.33
CA PHE A 385 2.50 -22.25 -18.30
C PHE A 385 3.98 -21.88 -18.23
N VAL A 386 4.31 -20.58 -18.26
CA VAL A 386 5.70 -20.11 -18.15
C VAL A 386 6.31 -20.47 -16.80
N GLN A 387 5.54 -20.34 -15.72
CA GLN A 387 6.01 -20.68 -14.38
C GLN A 387 6.35 -22.16 -14.26
N LYS A 388 5.50 -23.05 -14.81
CA LYS A 388 5.78 -24.49 -14.87
C LYS A 388 7.05 -24.80 -15.65
N TRP A 389 7.23 -24.19 -16.83
CA TRP A 389 8.44 -24.35 -17.65
C TRP A 389 9.72 -23.96 -16.89
N ILE A 390 9.71 -22.84 -16.15
CA ILE A 390 10.86 -22.42 -15.33
C ILE A 390 11.19 -23.44 -14.24
N GLU A 391 10.20 -23.99 -13.55
CA GLU A 391 10.41 -24.94 -12.45
C GLU A 391 10.91 -26.31 -12.91
N GLU A 392 10.43 -26.80 -14.06
CA GLU A 392 10.93 -28.03 -14.69
C GLU A 392 12.42 -27.91 -15.01
N GLN A 393 12.83 -26.77 -15.58
CA GLN A 393 14.21 -26.51 -15.98
C GLN A 393 15.14 -26.31 -14.77
N LYS A 394 14.66 -25.64 -13.70
CA LYS A 394 15.40 -25.56 -12.42
C LYS A 394 15.63 -26.94 -11.80
N THR A 395 14.65 -27.84 -11.89
CA THR A 395 14.76 -29.21 -11.36
C THR A 395 15.78 -30.02 -12.14
N ALA A 396 15.79 -29.90 -13.48
CA ALA A 396 16.79 -30.52 -14.34
C ALA A 396 18.21 -30.03 -14.03
N LEU A 397 18.40 -28.71 -13.87
CA LEU A 397 19.69 -28.10 -13.53
C LEU A 397 20.23 -28.54 -12.15
N ARG A 398 19.34 -28.72 -11.16
CA ARG A 398 19.73 -29.22 -9.82
C ARG A 398 20.10 -30.70 -9.83
N THR A 399 19.43 -31.50 -10.66
CA THR A 399 19.69 -32.93 -10.80
C THR A 399 21.03 -33.16 -11.50
N PHE A 400 21.33 -32.39 -12.55
CA PHE A 400 22.61 -32.43 -13.26
C PHE A 400 23.80 -32.09 -12.34
N LYS A 401 23.71 -31.02 -11.53
CA LYS A 401 24.75 -30.61 -10.55
C LYS A 401 24.96 -31.58 -9.38
N ARG A 402 24.09 -32.57 -9.20
CA ARG A 402 24.27 -33.63 -8.18
C ARG A 402 24.94 -34.88 -8.75
N LEU A 403 24.96 -35.02 -10.08
CA LEU A 403 25.52 -36.17 -10.81
C LEU A 403 26.90 -35.88 -11.40
N THR A 404 27.36 -34.62 -11.34
CA THR A 404 28.70 -34.13 -11.68
C THR A 404 29.33 -33.55 -10.43
#